data_AF-A0A2E1WNQ3-F1
#
_entry.id   AF-A0A2E1WNQ3-F1
#
_cell.length_a   1.000
_cell.length_b   1.000
_cell.length_c   1.000
_cell.angle_alpha   90.00
_cell.angle_beta   90.00
_cell.angle_gamma   90.00
#
_symmetry.space_group_name_H-M   'P 1'
#
loop_
_entity.id
_entity.type
_entity.pdbx_description
1 polymer ?
#
loop_
_entity_poly.entity_id
_entity_poly.type
_entity_poly.pdbx_seq_one_letter_code
_entity_poly.pdbx_strand_id
1 'polypeptide(L)'
;MHRLMARFDRFTEEALYGPNGFYTRGNNARPDSGDFVTSPETSNLFGGCIAVYLDRIWQAMQRPNPFVVVEAGSGRGTLCRDIFLSEPECKAALRYALVERSTHERETAFTNVVSTCFAEVDELPITALKDLPAGPLTGVVLGNELLDNLPPRVLQRTAAGWSELYVIDGRPDWQTAPQEAQNMASTLAPGAPPGTCIPLQLKAAVWVRRALNLLDRGRILLFDYGLKNTADFVDRPIGEWLRTYRQHRRAGDPYTDAGSRDITCDVAFDQLPGSPQIFLQRDWLLSQELETMTEWAREKWYESAQAPDTSAMAARVVLDEASALTDPQGLGAFLVAEWHVGD
;
A
#
# COMPACT_ATOMS: atom_id res chain seq x y z
N MET A 1 4.45 9.73 38.46
CA MET A 1 3.80 9.44 37.17
C MET A 1 4.76 9.87 36.07
N HIS A 2 5.34 8.92 35.32
CA HIS A 2 6.09 9.28 34.12
C HIS A 2 5.08 9.79 33.08
N ARG A 3 5.20 11.04 32.64
CA ARG A 3 4.46 11.55 31.48
C ARG A 3 4.84 10.71 30.27
N LEU A 4 3.87 10.09 29.63
CA LEU A 4 4.10 9.34 28.39
C LEU A 4 4.16 10.36 27.25
N MET A 5 5.34 10.96 27.07
CA MET A 5 5.63 11.87 25.96
C MET A 5 6.29 11.06 24.84
N ALA A 6 5.66 11.03 23.68
CA ALA A 6 6.20 10.37 22.49
C ALA A 6 6.10 11.29 21.29
N ARG A 7 7.16 11.32 20.47
CA ARG A 7 7.09 11.93 19.13
C ARG A 7 6.02 11.20 18.32
N PHE A 8 5.28 11.91 17.48
CA PHE A 8 4.10 11.36 16.79
C PHE A 8 4.40 10.04 16.04
N ASP A 9 5.53 9.93 15.33
CA ASP A 9 5.93 8.70 14.63
C ASP A 9 6.15 7.48 15.55
N ARG A 10 6.51 7.71 16.81
CA ARG A 10 6.68 6.67 17.85
C ARG A 10 5.35 6.32 18.48
N PHE A 11 4.52 7.31 18.76
CA PHE A 11 3.16 7.09 19.22
C PHE A 11 2.37 6.24 18.21
N THR A 12 2.40 6.61 16.93
CA THR A 12 1.69 5.90 15.87
C THR A 12 2.24 4.48 15.66
N GLU A 13 3.56 4.25 15.78
CA GLU A 13 4.13 2.89 15.75
C GLU A 13 3.54 2.01 16.85
N GLU A 14 3.48 2.51 18.08
CA GLU A 14 2.91 1.78 19.21
C GLU A 14 1.39 1.57 19.03
N ALA A 15 0.69 2.60 18.54
CA ALA A 15 -0.75 2.56 18.30
C ALA A 15 -1.14 1.58 17.18
N LEU A 16 -0.31 1.37 16.16
CA LEU A 16 -0.61 0.46 15.05
C LEU A 16 -0.03 -0.94 15.28
N TYR A 17 1.21 -1.03 15.74
CA TYR A 17 2.03 -2.25 15.73
C TYR A 17 2.58 -2.66 17.10
N GLY A 18 2.30 -1.90 18.16
CA GLY A 18 2.64 -2.29 19.52
C GLY A 18 1.84 -3.52 19.99
N PRO A 19 2.11 -4.05 21.20
CA PRO A 19 1.39 -5.22 21.73
C PRO A 19 -0.13 -5.04 21.79
N ASN A 20 -0.58 -3.79 21.90
CA ASN A 20 -1.99 -3.40 21.90
C ASN A 20 -2.40 -2.65 20.62
N GLY A 21 -1.55 -2.64 19.60
CA GLY A 21 -1.75 -1.87 18.39
C GLY A 21 -2.91 -2.38 17.54
N PHE A 22 -3.41 -1.52 16.65
CA PHE A 22 -4.56 -1.77 15.80
C PHE A 22 -4.42 -3.08 14.99
N TYR A 23 -3.27 -3.29 14.32
CA TYR A 23 -3.01 -4.49 13.52
C TYR A 23 -2.55 -5.71 14.33
N THR A 24 -2.32 -5.54 15.64
CA THR A 24 -1.91 -6.64 16.55
C THR A 24 -3.10 -7.18 17.33
N ARG A 25 -4.10 -6.34 17.64
CA ARG A 25 -5.36 -6.76 18.24
C ARG A 25 -6.18 -7.50 17.18
N GLY A 26 -6.09 -8.83 17.16
CA GLY A 26 -6.76 -9.72 16.19
C GLY A 26 -8.29 -9.64 16.09
N ASN A 27 -8.94 -8.65 16.70
CA ASN A 27 -10.36 -8.32 16.52
C ASN A 27 -10.62 -6.94 15.89
N ASN A 28 -9.63 -6.05 15.77
CA ASN A 28 -9.84 -4.69 15.26
C ASN A 28 -9.64 -4.56 13.75
N ALA A 29 -8.92 -5.50 13.14
CA ALA A 29 -8.75 -5.65 11.69
C ALA A 29 -9.53 -6.87 11.16
N ARG A 30 -10.61 -7.26 11.83
CA ARG A 30 -11.37 -8.49 11.51
C ARG A 30 -12.44 -8.21 10.45
N PRO A 31 -12.67 -9.13 9.49
CA PRO A 31 -13.37 -8.82 8.23
C PRO A 31 -14.90 -8.82 8.29
N ASP A 32 -15.52 -9.31 9.37
CA ASP A 32 -16.99 -9.35 9.47
C ASP A 32 -17.63 -7.94 9.59
N SER A 33 -16.80 -6.89 9.66
CA SER A 33 -17.21 -5.48 9.66
C SER A 33 -16.94 -4.72 8.35
N GLY A 34 -16.39 -5.35 7.30
CA GLY A 34 -16.14 -4.70 6.00
C GLY A 34 -14.84 -3.88 5.94
N ASP A 35 -13.82 -4.31 6.70
CA ASP A 35 -12.58 -3.59 7.02
C ASP A 35 -11.69 -3.15 5.83
N PHE A 36 -12.03 -2.00 5.20
CA PHE A 36 -11.41 -1.26 4.08
C PHE A 36 -11.34 -2.04 2.77
N VAL A 37 -12.06 -1.58 1.75
CA VAL A 37 -11.98 -2.15 0.42
C VAL A 37 -10.75 -1.57 -0.28
N THR A 38 -9.66 -2.33 -0.28
CA THR A 38 -8.45 -2.04 -1.04
C THR A 38 -8.58 -2.53 -2.48
N SER A 39 -7.67 -2.15 -3.37
CA SER A 39 -7.70 -2.61 -4.77
C SER A 39 -7.72 -4.15 -4.92
N PRO A 40 -6.88 -4.93 -4.19
CA PRO A 40 -6.98 -6.39 -4.22
C PRO A 40 -8.32 -6.97 -3.72
N GLU A 41 -8.94 -6.33 -2.73
CA GLU A 41 -10.22 -6.80 -2.18
C GLU A 41 -11.44 -6.35 -3.02
N THR A 42 -11.25 -5.41 -3.95
CA THR A 42 -12.30 -4.91 -4.84
C THR A 42 -12.62 -5.91 -5.95
N SER A 43 -11.59 -6.50 -6.57
CA SER A 43 -11.77 -7.40 -7.72
C SER A 43 -10.50 -8.19 -8.02
N ASN A 44 -10.69 -9.43 -8.46
CA ASN A 44 -9.60 -10.27 -8.97
C ASN A 44 -8.94 -9.71 -10.24
N LEU A 45 -9.60 -8.78 -10.95
CA LEU A 45 -9.04 -8.06 -12.10
C LEU A 45 -7.74 -7.34 -11.74
N PHE A 46 -7.62 -6.83 -10.50
CA PHE A 46 -6.38 -6.21 -10.03
C PHE A 46 -5.22 -7.22 -10.01
N GLY A 47 -5.45 -8.42 -9.46
CA GLY A 47 -4.48 -9.52 -9.48
C GLY A 47 -4.12 -9.97 -10.90
N GLY A 48 -5.10 -10.01 -11.81
CA GLY A 48 -4.88 -10.27 -13.24
C GLY A 48 -3.96 -9.25 -13.91
N CYS A 49 -4.17 -7.95 -13.66
CA CYS A 49 -3.30 -6.89 -14.16
C CYS A 49 -1.86 -7.04 -13.66
N ILE A 50 -1.70 -7.41 -12.38
CA ILE A 50 -0.38 -7.67 -11.80
C ILE A 50 0.26 -8.92 -12.42
N ALA A 51 -0.51 -9.98 -12.69
CA ALA A 51 -0.01 -11.17 -13.39
C ALA A 51 0.54 -10.83 -14.79
N VAL A 52 -0.18 -10.04 -15.58
CA VAL A 52 0.28 -9.53 -16.88
C VAL A 52 1.57 -8.71 -16.75
N TYR A 53 1.62 -7.82 -15.74
CA TYR A 53 2.82 -7.05 -15.42
C TYR A 53 4.01 -7.97 -15.11
N LEU A 54 3.82 -8.99 -14.27
CA LEU A 54 4.86 -9.92 -13.87
C LEU A 54 5.41 -10.70 -15.07
N ASP A 55 4.55 -11.16 -15.98
CA ASP A 55 4.98 -11.84 -17.21
C ASP A 55 5.84 -10.93 -18.09
N ARG A 56 5.42 -9.67 -18.30
CA ARG A 56 6.21 -8.70 -19.06
C ARG A 56 7.59 -8.48 -18.45
N ILE A 57 7.65 -8.28 -17.12
CA ILE A 57 8.91 -8.05 -16.42
C ILE A 57 9.81 -9.30 -16.46
N TRP A 58 9.24 -10.47 -16.22
CA TRP A 58 9.95 -11.75 -16.32
C TRP A 58 10.55 -11.98 -17.71
N GLN A 59 9.77 -11.75 -18.77
CA GLN A 59 10.24 -11.86 -20.15
C GLN A 59 11.33 -10.83 -20.46
N ALA A 60 11.16 -9.57 -20.05
CA ALA A 60 12.15 -8.51 -20.23
C ALA A 60 13.50 -8.84 -19.54
N MET A 61 13.45 -9.54 -18.40
CA MET A 61 14.63 -10.03 -17.69
C MET A 61 15.20 -11.35 -18.23
N GLN A 62 14.78 -11.77 -19.43
CA GLN A 62 15.20 -13.01 -20.09
C GLN A 62 14.80 -14.28 -19.32
N ARG A 63 13.59 -14.27 -18.73
CA ARG A 63 12.95 -15.44 -18.13
C ARG A 63 13.78 -16.08 -16.99
N PRO A 64 14.17 -15.33 -15.94
CA PRO A 64 14.94 -15.90 -14.83
C PRO A 64 14.17 -17.02 -14.11
N ASN A 65 14.91 -17.97 -13.55
CA ASN A 65 14.38 -19.03 -12.69
C ASN A 65 15.39 -19.32 -11.56
N PRO A 66 15.08 -18.99 -10.29
CA PRO A 66 13.78 -18.47 -9.84
C PRO A 66 13.53 -17.01 -10.26
N PHE A 67 12.25 -16.65 -10.39
CA PHE A 67 11.77 -15.27 -10.48
C PHE A 67 11.04 -14.94 -9.17
N VAL A 68 11.62 -14.07 -8.35
CA VAL A 68 11.14 -13.86 -6.98
C VAL A 68 10.17 -12.69 -6.91
N VAL A 69 9.00 -12.90 -6.32
CA VAL A 69 8.05 -11.81 -6.03
C VAL A 69 7.92 -11.65 -4.53
N VAL A 70 8.12 -10.45 -4.01
CA VAL A 70 7.96 -10.13 -2.59
C VAL A 70 6.78 -9.19 -2.44
N GLU A 71 5.69 -9.63 -1.83
CA GLU A 71 4.53 -8.80 -1.53
C GLU A 71 4.59 -8.33 -0.08
N ALA A 72 4.83 -7.04 0.12
CA ALA A 72 4.89 -6.43 1.44
C ALA A 72 3.56 -5.80 1.84
N GLY A 73 3.13 -6.09 3.06
CA GLY A 73 1.78 -5.78 3.51
C GLY A 73 0.77 -6.72 2.84
N SER A 74 1.08 -8.02 2.80
CA SER A 74 0.29 -8.99 2.02
C SER A 74 -1.14 -9.19 2.53
N GLY A 75 -1.50 -8.63 3.69
CA GLY A 75 -2.80 -8.77 4.31
C GLY A 75 -3.20 -10.24 4.41
N ARG A 76 -4.31 -10.60 3.75
CA ARG A 76 -4.88 -11.96 3.73
C ARG A 76 -4.42 -12.81 2.55
N GLY A 77 -3.41 -12.35 1.81
CA GLY A 77 -2.85 -13.03 0.63
C GLY A 77 -3.77 -13.00 -0.60
N THR A 78 -4.77 -12.11 -0.62
CA THR A 78 -5.75 -11.97 -1.71
C THR A 78 -5.08 -11.68 -3.05
N LEU A 79 -4.13 -10.73 -3.08
CA LEU A 79 -3.39 -10.40 -4.30
C LEU A 79 -2.57 -11.59 -4.80
N CYS A 80 -1.78 -12.23 -3.93
CA CYS A 80 -1.04 -13.45 -4.27
C CYS A 80 -1.95 -14.56 -4.83
N ARG A 81 -3.07 -14.83 -4.17
CA ARG A 81 -4.07 -15.80 -4.63
C ARG A 81 -4.54 -15.47 -6.04
N ASP A 82 -4.94 -14.23 -6.29
CA ASP A 82 -5.51 -13.82 -7.57
C ASP A 82 -4.46 -13.79 -8.69
N ILE A 83 -3.21 -13.47 -8.39
CA ILE A 83 -2.08 -13.64 -9.31
C ILE A 83 -1.94 -15.11 -9.72
N PHE A 84 -1.91 -16.05 -8.76
CA PHE A 84 -1.75 -17.46 -9.09
C PHE A 84 -2.96 -18.05 -9.84
N LEU A 85 -4.18 -17.61 -9.51
CA LEU A 85 -5.40 -18.00 -10.23
C LEU A 85 -5.49 -17.43 -11.65
N SER A 86 -4.74 -16.35 -11.93
CA SER A 86 -4.63 -15.78 -13.28
C SER A 86 -3.70 -16.58 -14.20
N GLU A 87 -3.05 -17.63 -13.70
CA GLU A 87 -2.16 -18.53 -14.46
C GLU A 87 -1.09 -17.79 -15.31
N PRO A 88 -0.26 -16.91 -14.71
CA PRO A 88 0.78 -16.18 -15.45
C PRO A 88 1.77 -17.14 -16.11
N GLU A 89 2.32 -16.75 -17.26
CA GLU A 89 3.34 -17.54 -17.97
C GLU A 89 4.57 -17.85 -17.10
N CYS A 90 4.94 -16.91 -16.23
CA CYS A 90 6.06 -17.07 -15.31
C CYS A 90 5.77 -17.99 -14.12
N LYS A 91 4.54 -18.53 -13.96
CA LYS A 91 4.09 -19.32 -12.79
C LYS A 91 5.06 -20.42 -12.36
N ALA A 92 5.65 -21.16 -13.31
CA ALA A 92 6.60 -22.23 -13.00
C ALA A 92 7.93 -21.73 -12.39
N ALA A 93 8.34 -20.50 -12.73
CA ALA A 93 9.54 -19.86 -12.21
C ALA A 93 9.28 -19.01 -10.95
N LEU A 94 8.02 -18.68 -10.67
CA LEU A 94 7.65 -17.83 -9.54
C LEU A 94 8.06 -18.45 -8.20
N ARG A 95 8.67 -17.63 -7.36
CA ARG A 95 8.87 -17.87 -5.93
C ARG A 95 8.34 -16.65 -5.18
N TYR A 96 7.25 -16.82 -4.44
CA TYR A 96 6.47 -15.72 -3.89
C TYR A 96 6.66 -15.63 -2.37
N ALA A 97 7.03 -14.46 -1.86
CA ALA A 97 7.19 -14.19 -0.44
C ALA A 97 6.11 -13.22 0.03
N LEU A 98 5.18 -13.72 0.85
CA LEU A 98 4.19 -12.93 1.58
C LEU A 98 4.87 -12.30 2.80
N VAL A 99 5.00 -10.98 2.85
CA VAL A 99 5.62 -10.26 3.96
C VAL A 99 4.55 -9.51 4.75
N GLU A 100 4.31 -9.96 5.98
CA GLU A 100 3.31 -9.39 6.88
C GLU A 100 3.82 -9.39 8.32
N ARG A 101 3.72 -8.27 9.02
CA ARG A 101 4.20 -8.10 10.40
C ARG A 101 3.31 -8.87 11.38
N SER A 102 1.99 -8.79 11.20
CA SER A 102 0.99 -9.46 12.02
C SER A 102 1.11 -10.97 11.86
N THR A 103 1.35 -11.68 12.96
CA THR A 103 1.42 -13.14 12.91
C THR A 103 0.11 -13.77 12.47
N HIS A 104 -1.02 -13.19 12.91
CA HIS A 104 -2.34 -13.68 12.54
C HIS A 104 -2.59 -13.54 11.03
N GLU A 105 -2.44 -12.33 10.48
CA GLU A 105 -2.66 -12.09 9.04
C GLU A 105 -1.68 -12.90 8.19
N ARG A 106 -0.42 -13.01 8.60
CA ARG A 106 0.58 -13.83 7.91
C ARG A 106 0.20 -15.30 7.82
N GLU A 107 -0.29 -15.89 8.92
CA GLU A 107 -0.76 -17.29 8.95
C GLU A 107 -2.05 -17.48 8.14
N THR A 108 -2.97 -16.52 8.22
CA THR A 108 -4.20 -16.49 7.43
C THR A 108 -3.89 -16.41 5.94
N ALA A 109 -2.99 -15.52 5.52
CA ALA A 109 -2.57 -15.36 4.13
C ALA A 109 -1.97 -16.64 3.56
N PHE A 110 -1.02 -17.24 4.29
CA PHE A 110 -0.39 -18.47 3.86
C PHE A 110 -1.42 -19.60 3.70
N THR A 111 -2.29 -19.78 4.70
CA THR A 111 -3.33 -20.82 4.65
C THR A 111 -4.32 -20.61 3.50
N ASN A 112 -4.77 -19.36 3.31
CA ASN A 112 -5.71 -18.97 2.25
C ASN A 112 -5.16 -19.31 0.86
N VAL A 113 -3.93 -18.86 0.57
CA VAL A 113 -3.28 -19.10 -0.73
C VAL A 113 -3.01 -20.59 -0.95
N VAL A 114 -2.42 -21.30 0.03
CA VAL A 114 -2.12 -22.74 -0.11
C VAL A 114 -3.39 -23.54 -0.39
N SER A 115 -4.44 -23.34 0.41
CA SER A 115 -5.68 -24.11 0.29
C SER A 115 -6.43 -23.88 -1.01
N THR A 116 -6.29 -22.69 -1.61
CA THR A 116 -7.01 -22.29 -2.82
C THR A 116 -6.22 -22.61 -4.10
N CYS A 117 -4.91 -22.38 -4.10
CA CYS A 117 -4.09 -22.42 -5.32
C CYS A 117 -3.23 -23.69 -5.44
N PHE A 118 -2.98 -24.40 -4.34
CA PHE A 118 -1.93 -25.42 -4.26
C PHE A 118 -2.38 -26.71 -3.55
N ALA A 119 -3.62 -27.15 -3.78
CA ALA A 119 -4.05 -28.46 -3.35
C ALA A 119 -3.16 -29.55 -4.00
N GLU A 120 -2.51 -30.38 -3.19
CA GLU A 120 -1.75 -31.57 -3.64
C GLU A 120 -0.43 -31.30 -4.39
N VAL A 121 0.36 -30.30 -3.97
CA VAL A 121 1.72 -30.08 -4.50
C VAL A 121 2.81 -30.51 -3.51
N ASP A 122 3.91 -31.08 -4.03
CA ASP A 122 5.05 -31.53 -3.21
C ASP A 122 5.89 -30.36 -2.67
N GLU A 123 6.04 -29.29 -3.45
CA GLU A 123 6.79 -28.09 -3.08
C GLU A 123 5.95 -26.84 -3.35
N LEU A 124 5.79 -26.01 -2.32
CA LEU A 124 5.05 -24.76 -2.42
C LEU A 124 5.95 -23.67 -2.99
N PRO A 125 5.54 -22.95 -4.04
CA PRO A 125 6.30 -21.80 -4.55
C PRO A 125 6.10 -20.55 -3.68
N ILE A 126 5.51 -20.68 -2.48
CA ILE A 126 5.16 -19.57 -1.60
C ILE A 126 5.80 -19.71 -0.22
N THR A 127 6.21 -18.59 0.37
CA THR A 127 6.67 -18.50 1.76
C THR A 127 6.03 -17.31 2.45
N ALA A 128 5.96 -17.36 3.78
CA ALA A 128 5.42 -16.26 4.60
C ALA A 128 6.47 -15.78 5.61
N LEU A 129 6.78 -14.48 5.57
CA LEU A 129 7.85 -13.85 6.32
C LEU A 129 7.34 -12.66 7.13
N LYS A 130 7.98 -12.39 8.26
CA LYS A 130 7.64 -11.22 9.11
C LYS A 130 8.19 -9.90 8.57
N ASP A 131 9.29 -9.96 7.85
CA ASP A 131 10.01 -8.82 7.30
C ASP A 131 10.57 -9.21 5.92
N LEU A 132 11.09 -8.23 5.18
CA LEU A 132 11.70 -8.46 3.87
C LEU A 132 12.75 -9.59 3.94
N PRO A 133 12.80 -10.48 2.92
CA PRO A 133 13.80 -11.55 2.85
C PRO A 133 15.22 -11.00 2.74
N ALA A 134 16.22 -11.89 2.86
CA ALA A 134 17.60 -11.56 2.51
C ALA A 134 17.79 -11.59 0.98
N GLY A 135 18.58 -10.66 0.46
CA GLY A 135 18.96 -10.61 -0.96
C GLY A 135 20.42 -10.97 -1.22
N PRO A 136 20.93 -10.69 -2.44
CA PRO A 136 20.20 -10.07 -3.56
C PRO A 136 19.18 -11.01 -4.22
N LEU A 137 18.10 -10.44 -4.76
CA LEU A 137 17.04 -11.16 -5.47
C LEU A 137 16.81 -10.60 -6.88
N THR A 138 16.56 -11.47 -7.85
CA THR A 138 16.08 -11.08 -9.17
C THR A 138 14.56 -11.24 -9.23
N GLY A 139 13.83 -10.14 -9.43
CA GLY A 139 12.42 -10.18 -9.05
C GLY A 139 11.62 -8.89 -9.12
N VAL A 140 10.48 -8.92 -8.43
CA VAL A 140 9.60 -7.78 -8.21
C VAL A 140 9.27 -7.66 -6.73
N VAL A 141 9.36 -6.45 -6.17
CA VAL A 141 8.79 -6.14 -4.85
C VAL A 141 7.48 -5.39 -5.07
N LEU A 142 6.38 -5.92 -4.53
CA LEU A 142 5.04 -5.37 -4.59
C LEU A 142 4.61 -4.80 -3.23
N GLY A 143 3.76 -3.77 -3.24
CA GLY A 143 3.03 -3.31 -2.07
C GLY A 143 1.79 -2.52 -2.49
N ASN A 144 0.65 -2.77 -1.84
CA ASN A 144 -0.58 -2.01 -2.04
C ASN A 144 -1.02 -1.45 -0.70
N GLU A 145 -1.17 -0.13 -0.59
CA GLU A 145 -1.57 0.58 0.64
C GLU A 145 -0.69 0.14 1.82
N LEU A 146 0.62 0.29 1.62
CA LEU A 146 1.65 -0.12 2.59
C LEU A 146 2.29 1.10 3.24
N LEU A 147 2.55 2.14 2.46
CA LEU A 147 3.36 3.27 2.89
C LEU A 147 2.54 4.26 3.72
N ASP A 148 1.24 4.37 3.47
CA ASP A 148 0.33 5.23 4.22
C ASP A 148 0.26 4.91 5.72
N ASN A 149 0.40 3.64 6.10
CA ASN A 149 0.45 3.19 7.49
C ASN A 149 1.86 3.25 8.11
N LEU A 150 2.91 3.60 7.34
CA LEU A 150 4.25 3.79 7.91
C LEU A 150 4.31 5.12 8.67
N PRO A 151 4.55 5.12 10.00
CA PRO A 151 4.34 6.32 10.80
C PRO A 151 5.16 7.54 10.34
N PRO A 152 4.50 8.65 9.95
CA PRO A 152 5.19 9.88 9.61
C PRO A 152 5.61 10.62 10.88
N ARG A 153 6.66 11.43 10.79
CA ARG A 153 6.77 12.60 11.68
C ARG A 153 5.91 13.71 11.11
N VAL A 154 5.42 14.60 11.96
CA VAL A 154 4.56 15.71 11.54
C VAL A 154 5.21 17.00 12.00
N LEU A 155 5.43 17.91 11.06
CA LEU A 155 6.03 19.22 11.32
C LEU A 155 5.04 20.33 11.00
N GLN A 156 5.06 21.40 11.79
CA GLN A 156 4.31 22.63 11.57
C GLN A 156 5.25 23.82 11.46
N ARG A 157 5.01 24.65 10.44
CA ARG A 157 5.74 25.90 10.25
C ARG A 157 5.28 26.93 11.26
N THR A 158 6.23 27.59 11.92
CA THR A 158 5.98 28.73 12.83
C THR A 158 6.82 29.94 12.39
N ALA A 159 6.60 31.09 13.04
CA ALA A 159 7.42 32.27 12.80
C ALA A 159 8.91 32.07 13.20
N ALA A 160 9.20 31.14 14.11
CA ALA A 160 10.54 30.90 14.64
C ALA A 160 11.28 29.73 13.96
N GLY A 161 10.63 29.00 13.06
CA GLY A 161 11.20 27.79 12.45
C GLY A 161 10.15 26.72 12.24
N TRP A 162 10.55 25.45 12.34
CA TRP A 162 9.61 24.32 12.32
C TRP A 162 9.46 23.73 13.72
N SER A 163 8.22 23.40 14.10
CA SER A 163 7.90 22.60 15.27
C SER A 163 7.52 21.18 14.85
N GLU A 164 7.76 20.20 15.70
CA GLU A 164 7.46 18.79 15.50
C GLU A 164 6.39 18.36 16.50
N LEU A 165 5.48 17.49 16.05
CA LEU A 165 4.35 17.01 16.82
C LEU A 165 4.73 15.88 17.78
N TYR A 166 4.37 16.05 19.05
CA TYR A 166 4.44 15.07 20.12
C TYR A 166 3.03 14.81 20.65
N VAL A 167 2.86 13.64 21.29
CA VAL A 167 1.65 13.29 22.04
C VAL A 167 2.03 13.17 23.51
N ILE A 168 1.34 13.92 24.37
CA ILE A 168 1.54 13.92 25.82
C ILE A 168 0.17 13.76 26.48
N ASP A 169 0.02 12.68 27.25
CA ASP A 169 -1.22 12.39 28.00
C ASP A 169 -2.49 12.48 27.12
N GLY A 170 -2.40 11.95 25.89
CA GLY A 170 -3.50 11.91 24.92
C GLY A 170 -3.78 13.24 24.19
N ARG A 171 -2.85 14.19 24.23
CA ARG A 171 -3.01 15.52 23.61
C ARG A 171 -1.85 15.86 22.70
N PRO A 172 -2.08 16.61 21.61
CA PRO A 172 -1.01 17.11 20.76
C PRO A 172 -0.20 18.19 21.49
N ASP A 173 1.12 18.12 21.36
CA ASP A 173 2.08 19.08 21.90
C ASP A 173 3.12 19.39 20.82
N TRP A 174 3.27 20.67 20.47
CA TRP A 174 4.20 21.11 19.41
C TRP A 174 5.49 21.63 20.05
N GLN A 175 6.61 20.98 19.72
CA GLN A 175 7.92 21.32 20.26
C GLN A 175 8.86 21.75 19.13
N THR A 176 9.91 22.53 19.42
CA THR A 176 10.89 22.90 18.39
C THR A 176 11.48 21.64 17.75
N ALA A 177 11.40 21.55 16.41
CA ALA A 177 11.90 20.39 15.70
C ALA A 177 13.45 20.35 15.74
N PRO A 178 14.07 19.16 15.77
CA PRO A 178 15.52 19.02 15.62
C PRO A 178 16.02 19.66 14.30
N GLN A 179 17.26 20.17 14.30
CA GLN A 179 17.81 20.93 13.17
C GLN A 179 17.74 20.16 11.84
N GLU A 180 18.01 18.85 11.86
CA GLU A 180 17.92 18.01 10.66
C GLU A 180 16.50 17.97 10.08
N ALA A 181 15.49 17.89 10.95
CA ALA A 181 14.09 17.90 10.54
C ALA A 181 13.67 19.28 10.00
N GLN A 182 14.15 20.37 10.62
CA GLN A 182 13.92 21.73 10.11
C GLN A 182 14.53 21.93 8.72
N ASN A 183 15.75 21.43 8.51
CA ASN A 183 16.43 21.53 7.21
C ASN A 183 15.66 20.76 6.14
N MET A 184 15.28 19.51 6.39
CA MET A 184 14.48 18.71 5.46
C MET A 184 13.15 19.38 5.12
N ALA A 185 12.40 19.84 6.12
CA ALA A 185 11.13 20.52 5.91
C ALA A 185 11.26 21.80 5.08
N SER A 186 12.32 22.58 5.33
CA SER A 186 12.58 23.81 4.57
C SER A 186 12.99 23.55 3.12
N THR A 187 13.61 22.40 2.83
CA THR A 187 13.90 21.95 1.47
C THR A 187 12.66 21.44 0.75
N LEU A 188 11.82 20.66 1.45
CA LEU A 188 10.62 20.03 0.87
C LEU A 188 9.45 21.01 0.66
N ALA A 189 9.32 22.01 1.52
CA ALA A 189 8.28 23.03 1.45
C ALA A 189 8.90 24.43 1.60
N PRO A 190 9.70 24.88 0.62
CA PRO A 190 10.34 26.18 0.68
C PRO A 190 9.29 27.29 0.69
N GLY A 191 9.41 28.22 1.64
CA GLY A 191 8.47 29.34 1.75
C GLY A 191 7.10 29.00 2.33
N ALA A 192 6.92 27.82 2.94
CA ALA A 192 5.70 27.49 3.65
C ALA A 192 5.28 28.62 4.63
N PRO A 193 4.02 29.09 4.61
CA PRO A 193 3.52 30.07 5.55
C PRO A 193 3.40 29.49 6.97
N PRO A 194 3.44 30.32 8.03
CA PRO A 194 3.14 29.86 9.38
C PRO A 194 1.76 29.17 9.47
N GLY A 195 1.70 28.05 10.17
CA GLY A 195 0.51 27.21 10.30
C GLY A 195 0.51 25.98 9.39
N THR A 196 1.27 25.99 8.28
CA THR A 196 1.41 24.85 7.38
C THR A 196 1.91 23.62 8.13
N CYS A 197 1.26 22.48 7.91
CA CYS A 197 1.69 21.19 8.42
C CYS A 197 2.11 20.27 7.27
N ILE A 198 3.23 19.57 7.41
CA ILE A 198 3.72 18.60 6.43
C ILE A 198 4.14 17.28 7.12
N PRO A 199 4.00 16.13 6.44
CA PRO A 199 4.60 14.90 6.91
C PRO A 199 6.09 14.84 6.54
N LEU A 200 6.91 14.23 7.41
CA LEU A 200 8.23 13.72 7.07
C LEU A 200 8.22 12.19 7.17
N GLN A 201 8.23 11.51 6.03
CA GLN A 201 7.98 10.07 5.88
C GLN A 201 9.28 9.25 5.87
N LEU A 202 10.11 9.47 6.88
CA LEU A 202 11.43 8.83 6.99
C LEU A 202 11.35 7.30 7.04
N LYS A 203 10.31 6.72 7.64
CA LYS A 203 10.12 5.27 7.71
C LYS A 203 9.80 4.67 6.34
N ALA A 204 8.96 5.35 5.55
CA ALA A 204 8.68 4.96 4.17
C ALA A 204 9.95 5.04 3.31
N ALA A 205 10.70 6.15 3.39
CA ALA A 205 11.97 6.29 2.68
C ALA A 205 13.00 5.20 3.06
N VAL A 206 13.11 4.84 4.34
CA VAL A 206 13.97 3.73 4.80
C VAL A 206 13.48 2.40 4.26
N TRP A 207 12.18 2.14 4.27
CA TRP A 207 11.61 0.90 3.75
C TRP A 207 11.86 0.75 2.25
N VAL A 208 11.59 1.79 1.45
CA VAL A 208 11.86 1.78 0.00
C VAL A 208 13.35 1.57 -0.27
N ARG A 209 14.25 2.21 0.51
CA ARG A 209 15.69 1.97 0.37
C ARG A 209 16.09 0.52 0.67
N ARG A 210 15.45 -0.13 1.66
CA ARG A 210 15.68 -1.56 1.93
C ARG A 210 15.20 -2.42 0.75
N ALA A 211 14.05 -2.11 0.17
CA ALA A 211 13.53 -2.81 -1.01
C ALA A 211 14.42 -2.61 -2.26
N LEU A 212 14.95 -1.40 -2.47
CA LEU A 212 15.92 -1.12 -3.55
C LEU A 212 17.20 -1.95 -3.38
N ASN A 213 17.72 -2.04 -2.15
CA ASN A 213 18.91 -2.82 -1.84
C ASN A 213 18.67 -4.34 -1.82
N LEU A 214 17.41 -4.78 -1.80
CA LEU A 214 17.05 -6.19 -1.83
C LEU A 214 17.25 -6.79 -3.23
N LEU A 215 17.06 -5.98 -4.26
CA LEU A 215 17.13 -6.42 -5.65
C LEU A 215 18.53 -6.22 -6.23
N ASP A 216 19.04 -7.22 -6.95
CA ASP A 216 20.16 -6.99 -7.88
C ASP A 216 19.66 -6.55 -9.26
N ARG A 217 18.54 -7.12 -9.69
CA ARG A 217 17.86 -6.83 -10.95
C ARG A 217 16.36 -7.03 -10.79
N GLY A 218 15.55 -6.04 -11.12
CA GLY A 218 14.11 -6.16 -10.91
C GLY A 218 13.34 -4.86 -10.94
N ARG A 219 12.15 -4.91 -10.36
CA ARG A 219 11.26 -3.76 -10.19
C ARG A 219 10.74 -3.66 -8.76
N ILE A 220 10.42 -2.45 -8.33
CA ILE A 220 9.57 -2.23 -7.17
C ILE A 220 8.32 -1.54 -7.69
N LEU A 221 7.15 -2.03 -7.31
CA LEU A 221 5.86 -1.49 -7.71
C LEU A 221 4.98 -1.29 -6.48
N LEU A 222 4.70 -0.02 -6.16
CA LEU A 222 3.92 0.35 -4.99
C LEU A 222 2.66 1.13 -5.41
N PHE A 223 1.52 0.77 -4.86
CA PHE A 223 0.24 1.46 -5.03
C PHE A 223 -0.12 2.13 -3.72
N ASP A 224 -0.30 3.43 -3.72
CA ASP A 224 -0.71 4.16 -2.52
C ASP A 224 -1.36 5.49 -2.87
N TYR A 225 -2.21 6.00 -1.97
CA TYR A 225 -2.79 7.31 -2.15
C TYR A 225 -1.87 8.39 -1.55
N GLY A 226 -1.78 9.53 -2.24
CA GLY A 226 -0.98 10.63 -1.75
C GLY A 226 -0.71 11.70 -2.79
N LEU A 227 0.37 12.45 -2.58
CA LEU A 227 0.77 13.59 -3.39
C LEU A 227 2.14 13.35 -4.00
N LYS A 228 2.32 13.84 -5.23
CA LYS A 228 3.61 13.76 -5.92
C LYS A 228 4.67 14.59 -5.20
N ASN A 229 4.31 15.77 -4.68
CA ASN A 229 5.23 16.68 -4.03
C ASN A 229 4.77 17.04 -2.62
N THR A 230 5.72 17.17 -1.69
CA THR A 230 5.47 17.62 -0.32
C THR A 230 4.95 19.05 -0.28
N ALA A 231 5.31 19.88 -1.26
CA ALA A 231 4.78 21.24 -1.39
C ALA A 231 3.25 21.28 -1.56
N ASP A 232 2.63 20.22 -2.09
CA ASP A 232 1.18 20.15 -2.31
C ASP A 232 0.38 19.96 -0.99
N PHE A 233 1.08 19.73 0.13
CA PHE A 233 0.48 19.71 1.47
C PHE A 233 0.30 21.12 2.08
N VAL A 234 0.97 22.15 1.54
CA VAL A 234 1.10 23.48 2.19
C VAL A 234 -0.25 24.13 2.52
N ASP A 235 -1.22 23.98 1.63
CA ASP A 235 -2.57 24.57 1.74
C ASP A 235 -3.62 23.56 2.24
N ARG A 236 -3.20 22.37 2.71
CA ARG A 236 -4.10 21.31 3.14
C ARG A 236 -4.17 21.21 4.67
N PRO A 237 -5.38 21.22 5.25
CA PRO A 237 -5.58 20.89 6.66
C PRO A 237 -5.00 19.52 7.01
N ILE A 238 -4.35 19.42 8.17
CA ILE A 238 -3.73 18.16 8.65
C ILE A 238 -4.71 16.97 8.62
N GLY A 239 -5.98 17.18 8.97
CA GLY A 239 -6.99 16.12 8.99
C GLY A 239 -7.43 15.62 7.61
N GLU A 240 -7.01 16.26 6.51
CA GLU A 240 -7.28 15.76 5.17
C GLU A 240 -6.32 14.66 4.76
N TRP A 241 -5.05 14.77 5.17
CA TRP A 241 -3.98 13.86 4.77
C TRP A 241 -3.44 12.98 5.91
N LEU A 242 -3.66 13.34 7.17
CA LEU A 242 -3.46 12.47 8.33
C LEU A 242 -4.83 12.02 8.81
N ARG A 243 -5.18 10.78 8.51
CA ARG A 243 -6.52 10.26 8.67
C ARG A 243 -6.54 9.13 9.69
N THR A 244 -7.70 8.95 10.29
CA THR A 244 -7.95 7.88 11.24
C THR A 244 -9.24 7.19 10.85
N TYR A 245 -9.31 5.90 11.09
CA TYR A 245 -10.50 5.15 10.75
C TYR A 245 -10.82 4.06 11.76
N ARG A 246 -12.12 3.82 11.95
CA ARG A 246 -12.67 2.76 12.78
C ARG A 246 -13.98 2.31 12.16
N GLN A 247 -14.11 1.03 11.81
CA GLN A 247 -15.33 0.46 11.21
C GLN A 247 -15.83 1.28 10.00
N HIS A 248 -14.97 1.54 9.00
CA HIS A 248 -15.30 2.25 7.73
C HIS A 248 -15.66 3.71 7.85
N ARG A 249 -15.35 4.33 8.98
CA ARG A 249 -15.68 5.73 9.21
C ARG A 249 -14.47 6.45 9.73
N ARG A 250 -14.31 7.70 9.27
CA ARG A 250 -13.33 8.64 9.83
C ARG A 250 -13.51 8.69 11.35
N ALA A 251 -12.40 8.56 12.08
CA ALA A 251 -12.41 8.30 13.52
C ALA A 251 -11.66 9.36 14.33
N GLY A 252 -12.13 10.61 14.31
CA GLY A 252 -11.62 11.67 15.18
C GLY A 252 -10.11 11.92 15.07
N ASP A 253 -9.52 12.55 16.08
CA ASP A 253 -8.07 12.75 16.14
C ASP A 253 -7.31 11.45 16.45
N PRO A 254 -6.01 11.35 16.12
CA PRO A 254 -5.21 10.14 16.40
C PRO A 254 -4.69 10.06 17.85
N TYR A 255 -4.84 11.10 18.68
CA TYR A 255 -4.03 11.27 19.89
C TYR A 255 -4.49 10.45 21.10
N THR A 256 -5.70 9.89 21.03
CA THR A 256 -6.38 9.19 22.13
C THR A 256 -6.67 7.73 21.77
N ASP A 257 -6.86 6.89 22.79
CA ASP A 257 -7.21 5.47 22.67
C ASP A 257 -6.33 4.72 21.66
N ALA A 258 -5.01 4.77 21.84
CA ALA A 258 -4.04 4.08 20.98
C ALA A 258 -4.42 2.61 20.75
N GLY A 259 -4.37 2.16 19.49
CA GLY A 259 -4.80 0.81 19.09
C GLY A 259 -6.29 0.64 18.80
N SER A 260 -7.13 1.65 19.06
CA SER A 260 -8.58 1.57 18.79
C SER A 260 -9.00 1.94 17.37
N ARG A 261 -8.10 2.54 16.59
CA ARG A 261 -8.34 3.06 15.25
C ARG A 261 -7.09 2.92 14.40
N ASP A 262 -7.30 2.77 13.11
CA ASP A 262 -6.23 2.89 12.12
C ASP A 262 -5.80 4.35 12.00
N ILE A 263 -4.56 4.57 11.59
CA ILE A 263 -3.93 5.87 11.37
C ILE A 263 -3.15 5.78 10.06
N THR A 264 -3.54 6.59 9.09
CA THR A 264 -2.92 6.64 7.76
C THR A 264 -2.46 8.05 7.41
N CYS A 265 -1.48 8.14 6.52
CA CYS A 265 -0.93 9.38 6.02
C CYS A 265 -0.80 9.32 4.50
N ASP A 266 -1.31 10.32 3.79
CA ASP A 266 -1.05 10.48 2.35
C ASP A 266 0.46 10.40 2.08
N VAL A 267 0.84 9.58 1.11
CA VAL A 267 2.26 9.38 0.75
C VAL A 267 2.79 10.61 0.01
N ALA A 268 3.92 11.13 0.45
CA ALA A 268 4.68 12.18 -0.21
C ALA A 268 5.77 11.53 -1.08
N PHE A 269 5.45 11.26 -2.35
CA PHE A 269 6.31 10.44 -3.22
C PHE A 269 7.67 11.08 -3.52
N ASP A 270 7.78 12.41 -3.49
CA ASP A 270 9.06 13.15 -3.60
C ASP A 270 10.03 12.90 -2.44
N GLN A 271 9.55 12.38 -1.30
CA GLN A 271 10.39 12.00 -0.17
C GLN A 271 10.98 10.59 -0.31
N LEU A 272 10.52 9.80 -1.28
CA LEU A 272 11.00 8.43 -1.50
C LEU A 272 12.28 8.43 -2.34
N PRO A 273 13.29 7.60 -1.99
CA PRO A 273 14.55 7.56 -2.72
C PRO A 273 14.38 6.88 -4.09
N GLY A 274 15.33 7.09 -5.00
CA GLY A 274 15.44 6.31 -6.24
C GLY A 274 14.58 6.78 -7.41
N SER A 275 13.91 7.93 -7.30
CA SER A 275 13.21 8.62 -8.41
C SER A 275 12.30 7.70 -9.23
N PRO A 276 11.20 7.19 -8.63
CA PRO A 276 10.27 6.31 -9.34
C PRO A 276 9.58 7.01 -10.51
N GLN A 277 9.13 6.21 -11.47
CA GLN A 277 8.08 6.64 -12.39
C GLN A 277 6.75 6.61 -11.66
N ILE A 278 5.95 7.68 -11.81
CA ILE A 278 4.66 7.83 -11.12
C ILE A 278 3.52 7.86 -12.13
N PHE A 279 2.55 6.97 -11.94
CA PHE A 279 1.32 6.86 -12.73
C PHE A 279 0.08 7.03 -11.84
N LEU A 280 -1.08 7.25 -12.45
CA LEU A 280 -2.36 7.01 -11.78
C LEU A 280 -2.69 5.51 -11.86
N GLN A 281 -3.31 4.96 -10.82
CA GLN A 281 -3.72 3.54 -10.80
C GLN A 281 -4.60 3.20 -12.00
N ARG A 282 -5.57 4.06 -12.33
CA ARG A 282 -6.39 3.91 -13.53
C ARG A 282 -5.52 3.66 -14.77
N ASP A 283 -4.61 4.59 -15.05
CA ASP A 283 -3.81 4.58 -16.27
C ASP A 283 -2.87 3.38 -16.29
N TRP A 284 -2.31 3.03 -15.12
CA TRP A 284 -1.48 1.86 -14.96
C TRP A 284 -2.25 0.57 -15.25
N LEU A 285 -3.44 0.38 -14.64
CA LEU A 285 -4.26 -0.82 -14.87
C LEU A 285 -4.71 -0.94 -16.32
N LEU A 286 -5.11 0.15 -16.97
CA LEU A 286 -5.46 0.15 -18.39
C LEU A 286 -4.26 -0.28 -19.25
N SER A 287 -3.05 0.12 -18.89
CA SER A 287 -1.82 -0.33 -19.56
C SER A 287 -1.42 -1.79 -19.25
N GLN A 288 -2.12 -2.46 -18.34
CA GLN A 288 -1.95 -3.87 -17.98
C GLN A 288 -3.12 -4.74 -18.48
N GLU A 289 -3.67 -4.41 -19.64
CA GLU A 289 -4.69 -5.21 -20.34
C GLU A 289 -6.04 -5.32 -19.61
N LEU A 290 -6.36 -4.42 -18.66
CA LEU A 290 -7.65 -4.42 -17.96
C LEU A 290 -8.84 -4.35 -18.93
N GLU A 291 -8.71 -3.60 -20.03
CA GLU A 291 -9.75 -3.53 -21.06
C GLU A 291 -9.95 -4.88 -21.76
N THR A 292 -8.86 -5.54 -22.14
CA THR A 292 -8.89 -6.87 -22.76
C THR A 292 -9.53 -7.90 -21.81
N MET A 293 -9.18 -7.87 -20.52
CA MET A 293 -9.76 -8.76 -19.49
C MET A 293 -11.28 -8.60 -19.32
N THR A 294 -11.82 -7.44 -19.65
CA THR A 294 -13.24 -7.10 -19.49
C THR A 294 -14.03 -7.09 -20.80
N GLU A 295 -13.40 -7.41 -21.93
CA GLU A 295 -14.02 -7.41 -23.26
C GLU A 295 -15.23 -8.35 -23.35
N TRP A 296 -15.07 -9.61 -22.90
CA TRP A 296 -16.15 -10.60 -22.86
C TRP A 296 -17.38 -10.11 -22.06
N ALA A 297 -17.15 -9.37 -20.97
CA ALA A 297 -18.22 -8.86 -20.13
C ALA A 297 -18.98 -7.73 -20.84
N ARG A 298 -18.27 -6.87 -21.58
CA ARG A 298 -18.87 -5.81 -22.40
C ARG A 298 -19.70 -6.39 -23.54
N GLU A 299 -19.17 -7.36 -24.26
CA GLU A 299 -19.89 -8.06 -25.33
C GLU A 299 -21.17 -8.71 -24.78
N LYS A 300 -21.04 -9.47 -23.69
CA LYS A 300 -22.18 -10.15 -23.08
C LYS A 300 -23.26 -9.18 -22.58
N TRP A 301 -22.87 -8.05 -21.98
CA TRP A 301 -23.81 -7.02 -21.55
C TRP A 301 -24.56 -6.39 -22.73
N TYR A 302 -23.85 -6.14 -23.85
CA TYR A 302 -24.44 -5.58 -25.06
C TYR A 302 -25.43 -6.56 -25.72
N GLU A 303 -25.07 -7.84 -25.84
CA GLU A 303 -25.93 -8.88 -26.43
C GLU A 303 -27.22 -9.11 -25.64
N SER A 304 -27.18 -8.97 -24.31
CA SER A 304 -28.33 -9.18 -23.43
C SER A 304 -29.13 -7.91 -23.12
N ALA A 305 -28.87 -6.80 -23.82
CA ALA A 305 -29.48 -5.49 -23.54
C ALA A 305 -31.02 -5.46 -23.59
N GLN A 306 -31.65 -6.38 -24.34
CA GLN A 306 -33.11 -6.48 -24.43
C GLN A 306 -33.76 -7.45 -23.43
N ALA A 307 -32.99 -8.37 -22.85
CA ALA A 307 -33.46 -9.35 -21.87
C ALA A 307 -32.29 -9.88 -21.02
N PRO A 308 -31.92 -9.20 -19.91
CA PRO A 308 -30.78 -9.59 -19.09
C PRO A 308 -31.01 -10.96 -18.43
N ASP A 309 -30.09 -11.89 -18.68
CA ASP A 309 -30.02 -13.19 -18.00
C ASP A 309 -29.03 -13.15 -16.82
N THR A 310 -28.86 -14.27 -16.12
CA THR A 310 -27.92 -14.38 -15.00
C THR A 310 -26.47 -14.13 -15.40
N SER A 311 -26.08 -14.49 -16.64
CA SER A 311 -24.75 -14.22 -17.16
C SER A 311 -24.51 -12.75 -17.51
N ALA A 312 -25.55 -12.02 -17.94
CA ALA A 312 -25.50 -10.57 -18.11
C ALA A 312 -25.34 -9.85 -16.77
N MET A 313 -25.97 -10.35 -15.70
CA MET A 313 -25.75 -9.82 -14.35
C MET A 313 -24.32 -10.05 -13.87
N ALA A 314 -23.75 -11.25 -14.09
CA ALA A 314 -22.36 -11.53 -13.76
C ALA A 314 -21.38 -10.64 -14.55
N ALA A 315 -21.63 -10.44 -15.84
CA ALA A 315 -20.87 -9.52 -16.67
C ALA A 315 -20.92 -8.08 -16.13
N ARG A 316 -22.11 -7.60 -15.72
CA ARG A 316 -22.25 -6.27 -15.11
C ARG A 316 -21.43 -6.11 -13.84
N VAL A 317 -21.40 -7.12 -12.96
CA VAL A 317 -20.58 -7.08 -11.73
C VAL A 317 -19.11 -6.86 -12.08
N VAL A 318 -18.58 -7.58 -13.06
CA VAL A 318 -17.18 -7.42 -13.53
C VAL A 318 -16.92 -6.01 -14.07
N LEU A 319 -17.89 -5.41 -14.78
CA LEU A 319 -17.75 -4.03 -15.29
C LEU A 319 -17.83 -2.99 -14.17
N ASP A 320 -18.69 -3.20 -13.17
CA ASP A 320 -18.82 -2.33 -12.00
C ASP A 320 -17.52 -2.40 -11.16
N GLU A 321 -16.94 -3.58 -10.97
CA GLU A 321 -15.65 -3.82 -10.33
C GLU A 321 -14.48 -3.12 -11.06
N ALA A 322 -14.39 -3.28 -12.38
CA ALA A 322 -13.38 -2.59 -13.20
C ALA A 322 -13.53 -1.06 -13.12
N SER A 323 -14.77 -0.58 -13.07
CA SER A 323 -15.08 0.85 -12.92
C SER A 323 -14.65 1.36 -11.54
N ALA A 324 -14.84 0.57 -10.47
CA ALA A 324 -14.40 0.93 -9.12
C ALA A 324 -12.87 1.03 -9.03
N LEU A 325 -12.13 0.08 -9.59
CA LEU A 325 -10.65 0.10 -9.64
C LEU A 325 -10.09 1.29 -10.40
N THR A 326 -10.86 1.83 -11.35
CA THR A 326 -10.45 2.94 -12.20
C THR A 326 -11.12 4.26 -11.83
N ASP A 327 -12.01 4.36 -10.85
CA ASP A 327 -12.71 5.62 -10.49
C ASP A 327 -11.71 6.76 -10.17
N PRO A 328 -11.75 7.93 -10.86
CA PRO A 328 -10.75 8.97 -10.66
C PRO A 328 -11.01 9.80 -9.39
N GLN A 329 -12.09 9.52 -8.67
CA GLN A 329 -12.37 10.05 -7.33
C GLN A 329 -12.21 8.98 -6.24
N GLY A 330 -11.93 7.74 -6.63
CA GLY A 330 -11.70 6.59 -5.76
C GLY A 330 -10.33 5.96 -6.00
N LEU A 331 -10.30 4.63 -6.13
CA LEU A 331 -9.07 3.86 -6.25
C LEU A 331 -8.24 4.23 -7.49
N GLY A 332 -8.90 4.62 -8.58
CA GLY A 332 -8.21 5.04 -9.81
C GLY A 332 -7.34 6.29 -9.66
N ALA A 333 -7.56 7.09 -8.60
CA ALA A 333 -6.77 8.27 -8.27
C ALA A 333 -5.48 7.96 -7.51
N PHE A 334 -5.28 6.71 -7.07
CA PHE A 334 -4.09 6.31 -6.34
C PHE A 334 -2.86 6.47 -7.24
N LEU A 335 -1.72 6.70 -6.62
CA LEU A 335 -0.45 6.79 -7.33
C LEU A 335 0.21 5.42 -7.36
N VAL A 336 0.74 5.07 -8.53
CA VAL A 336 1.56 3.88 -8.73
C VAL A 336 2.98 4.34 -8.94
N ALA A 337 3.88 3.91 -8.06
CA ALA A 337 5.30 4.20 -8.15
C ALA A 337 6.08 2.97 -8.57
N GLU A 338 6.80 3.08 -9.68
CA GLU A 338 7.64 2.02 -10.23
C GLU A 338 9.12 2.42 -10.21
N TRP A 339 9.95 1.59 -9.58
CA TRP A 339 11.41 1.71 -9.63
C TRP A 339 12.01 0.63 -10.51
N HIS A 340 13.10 0.97 -11.20
CA HIS A 340 13.95 0.04 -11.93
C HIS A 340 15.26 -0.17 -11.17
N VAL A 341 15.59 -1.44 -10.87
CA VAL A 341 16.89 -1.83 -10.31
C VAL A 341 17.59 -2.78 -11.29
N GLY A 342 18.87 -2.53 -11.59
CA GLY A 342 19.63 -3.30 -12.59
C GLY A 342 19.25 -2.96 -14.05
N ASP A 343 19.84 -3.70 -15.00
CA ASP A 343 19.56 -3.61 -16.44
C ASP A 343 18.33 -4.43 -16.86
#